data_AF-A0A1M2VCR3-F1
#
_entry.id   AF-A0A1M2VCR3-F1
#
_cell.length_a   1.000
_cell.length_b   1.000
_cell.length_c   1.000
_cell.angle_alpha   90.00
_cell.angle_beta   90.00
_cell.angle_gamma   90.00
#
_symmetry.space_group_name_H-M   'P 1'
#
loop_
_entity.id
_entity.type
_entity.pdbx_description
1 polymer ?
#
loop_
_entity_poly.entity_id
_entity_poly.type
_entity_poly.pdbx_seq_one_letter_code
_entity_poly.pdbx_strand_id
1 'polypeptide(L)'
;MAAENINSLLSSVPKLSANNYQDWKFAVQMVMRRAGCLSVANGTEERPTTREKSEQWDKSAEQALTIIGLTVNPDQYHYIRDAKNGPEAWSALRGVYEKNSRANRIALKREFFTTAHDPRAPIREYTNHVTDLANRLKAIGVSLRDDDVIDVLIYNLHPSWASIASTLSAAPGTLKLLDVIGALVDEEARRVPDSSPDSVDPDDTALVSRQPRRSRQNDPKFRNAPG
;
A
#
# COMPACT_ATOMS: atom_id res chain seq x y z
N MET A 1 -21.43 -23.28 2.89
CA MET A 1 -21.55 -21.90 2.38
C MET A 1 -20.97 -20.82 3.29
N ALA A 2 -21.52 -20.51 4.48
CA ALA A 2 -20.96 -19.42 5.32
C ALA A 2 -19.54 -19.70 5.85
N ALA A 3 -19.27 -20.93 6.31
CA ALA A 3 -17.96 -21.34 6.82
C ALA A 3 -16.88 -21.46 5.73
N GLU A 4 -17.23 -21.97 4.54
CA GLU A 4 -16.32 -22.04 3.38
C GLU A 4 -15.84 -20.64 2.96
N ASN A 5 -16.70 -19.64 3.07
CA ASN A 5 -16.38 -18.25 2.75
C ASN A 5 -15.43 -17.61 3.77
N ILE A 6 -15.52 -17.98 5.06
CA ILE A 6 -14.59 -17.49 6.08
C ILE A 6 -13.20 -18.09 5.89
N ASN A 7 -13.09 -19.38 5.57
CA ASN A 7 -11.80 -20.04 5.34
C ASN A 7 -11.03 -19.42 4.15
N SER A 8 -11.71 -19.09 3.06
CA SER A 8 -11.09 -18.37 1.94
C SER A 8 -10.65 -16.95 2.31
N LEU A 9 -11.36 -16.28 3.22
CA LEU A 9 -10.94 -14.98 3.72
C LEU A 9 -9.70 -15.11 4.62
N LEU A 10 -9.62 -16.15 5.44
CA LEU A 10 -8.44 -16.40 6.29
C LEU A 10 -7.16 -16.60 5.47
N SER A 11 -7.23 -17.22 4.28
CA SER A 11 -6.06 -17.36 3.40
C SER A 11 -5.60 -16.03 2.79
N SER A 12 -6.46 -15.01 2.77
CA SER A 12 -6.11 -13.66 2.29
C SER A 12 -5.50 -12.77 3.38
N VAL A 13 -5.59 -13.18 4.65
CA VAL A 13 -5.03 -12.40 5.76
C VAL A 13 -3.51 -12.58 5.80
N PRO A 14 -2.71 -11.49 5.79
CA PRO A 14 -1.28 -11.60 5.97
C PRO A 14 -0.99 -12.19 7.35
N LYS A 15 -0.07 -13.15 7.45
CA LYS A 15 0.24 -13.74 8.76
C LYS A 15 0.87 -12.70 9.69
N LEU A 16 0.45 -12.66 10.95
CA LEU A 16 1.05 -11.76 11.95
C LEU A 16 2.53 -12.09 12.15
N SER A 17 3.36 -11.05 12.07
CA SER A 17 4.78 -11.03 12.38
C SER A 17 5.07 -9.85 13.32
N ALA A 18 6.33 -9.72 13.75
CA ALA A 18 6.77 -8.59 14.57
C ALA A 18 6.54 -7.20 13.92
N ASN A 19 6.41 -7.13 12.59
CA ASN A 19 6.53 -5.88 11.83
C ASN A 19 5.23 -5.43 11.13
N ASN A 20 4.19 -6.27 11.08
CA ASN A 20 2.97 -6.01 10.29
C ASN A 20 1.68 -6.04 11.14
N TYR A 21 1.79 -5.78 12.45
CA TYR A 21 0.65 -5.91 13.36
C TYR A 21 -0.56 -5.06 12.97
N GLN A 22 -0.36 -3.82 12.49
CA GLN A 22 -1.49 -2.95 12.12
C GLN A 22 -2.25 -3.49 10.89
N ASP A 23 -1.54 -3.95 9.86
CA ASP A 23 -2.15 -4.54 8.65
C ASP A 23 -2.88 -5.85 8.99
N TRP A 24 -2.21 -6.71 9.78
CA TRP A 24 -2.81 -7.95 10.29
C TRP A 24 -4.08 -7.65 11.09
N LYS A 25 -4.02 -6.69 12.02
CA LYS A 25 -5.15 -6.30 12.88
C LYS A 25 -6.33 -5.84 12.02
N PHE A 26 -6.10 -4.99 11.03
CA PHE A 26 -7.14 -4.54 10.11
C PHE A 26 -7.78 -5.71 9.36
N ALA A 27 -6.98 -6.57 8.73
CA ALA A 27 -7.46 -7.71 7.97
C ALA A 27 -8.26 -8.70 8.84
N VAL A 28 -7.75 -9.05 10.02
CA VAL A 28 -8.42 -9.93 10.98
C VAL A 28 -9.74 -9.33 11.47
N GLN A 29 -9.79 -8.03 11.73
CA GLN A 29 -11.05 -7.37 12.11
C GLN A 29 -12.12 -7.49 11.03
N MET A 30 -11.74 -7.41 9.74
CA MET A 30 -12.69 -7.62 8.65
C MET A 30 -13.25 -9.04 8.62
N VAL A 31 -12.38 -10.05 8.84
CA VAL A 31 -12.81 -11.44 8.95
C VAL A 31 -13.72 -11.65 10.16
N MET A 32 -13.37 -11.10 11.33
CA MET A 32 -14.17 -11.19 12.54
C MET A 32 -15.54 -10.51 12.42
N ARG A 33 -15.64 -9.40 11.67
CA ARG A 33 -16.91 -8.74 11.34
C ARG A 33 -17.80 -9.66 10.52
N ARG A 34 -17.24 -10.27 9.47
CA ARG A 34 -17.96 -11.23 8.63
C ARG A 34 -18.42 -12.46 9.42
N ALA A 35 -17.59 -12.90 10.36
CA ALA A 35 -17.85 -14.00 11.26
C ALA A 35 -18.85 -13.65 12.39
N GLY A 36 -19.12 -12.37 12.65
CA GLY A 36 -19.99 -11.93 13.73
C GLY A 36 -19.40 -12.06 15.14
N CYS A 37 -18.06 -12.13 15.27
CA CYS A 37 -17.37 -12.33 16.56
C CYS A 37 -16.52 -11.14 17.01
N LEU A 38 -16.47 -10.03 16.26
CA LEU A 38 -15.60 -8.89 16.58
C LEU A 38 -15.96 -8.24 17.94
N SER A 39 -17.25 -8.07 18.26
CA SER A 39 -17.71 -7.45 19.51
C SER A 39 -17.26 -8.22 20.74
N VAL A 40 -17.28 -9.55 20.63
CA VAL A 40 -16.78 -10.46 21.66
C VAL A 40 -15.25 -10.36 21.73
N ALA A 41 -14.55 -10.54 20.60
CA ALA A 41 -13.09 -10.56 20.54
C ALA A 41 -12.43 -9.30 21.10
N ASN A 42 -12.96 -8.11 20.80
CA ASN A 42 -12.37 -6.86 21.25
C ASN A 42 -12.78 -6.46 22.68
N GLY A 43 -13.71 -7.20 23.30
CA GLY A 43 -14.25 -6.95 24.64
C GLY A 43 -15.35 -5.89 24.71
N THR A 44 -15.95 -5.51 23.57
CA THR A 44 -17.11 -4.59 23.54
C THR A 44 -18.36 -5.26 24.12
N GLU A 45 -18.49 -6.56 23.95
CA GLU A 45 -19.57 -7.37 24.48
C GLU A 45 -19.05 -8.23 25.63
N GLU A 46 -19.48 -7.92 26.84
CA GLU A 46 -19.18 -8.72 28.03
C GLU A 46 -19.96 -10.03 28.02
N ARG A 47 -19.39 -11.06 28.63
CA ARG A 47 -20.02 -12.38 28.71
C ARG A 47 -21.33 -12.29 29.51
N PRO A 48 -22.49 -12.61 28.91
CA PRO A 48 -23.77 -12.55 29.60
C PRO A 48 -23.88 -13.57 30.74
N THR A 49 -24.76 -13.32 31.71
CA THR A 49 -25.03 -14.24 32.84
C THR A 49 -26.11 -15.29 32.54
N THR A 50 -26.99 -15.03 31.57
CA THR A 50 -28.02 -15.99 31.14
C THR A 50 -27.40 -17.11 30.32
N ARG A 51 -27.68 -18.37 30.68
CA ARG A 51 -27.08 -19.56 30.06
C ARG A 51 -27.10 -19.58 28.53
N GLU A 52 -28.26 -19.32 27.91
CA GLU A 52 -28.41 -19.36 26.45
C GLU A 52 -27.53 -18.30 25.77
N LYS A 53 -27.47 -17.10 26.34
CA LYS A 53 -26.65 -16.01 25.83
C LYS A 53 -25.16 -16.23 26.10
N SER A 54 -24.80 -16.83 27.24
CA SER A 54 -23.42 -17.17 27.56
C SER A 54 -22.88 -18.24 26.62
N GLU A 55 -23.67 -19.27 26.29
CA GLU A 55 -23.29 -20.30 25.32
C GLU A 55 -23.06 -19.71 23.91
N GLN A 56 -23.88 -18.75 23.49
CA GLN A 56 -23.68 -18.07 22.21
C GLN A 56 -22.44 -17.18 22.22
N TRP A 57 -22.19 -16.46 23.32
CA TRP A 57 -20.98 -15.67 23.51
C TRP A 57 -19.73 -16.56 23.49
N ASP A 58 -19.75 -17.70 24.17
CA ASP A 58 -18.64 -18.65 24.24
C ASP A 58 -18.30 -19.19 22.83
N LYS A 59 -19.31 -19.51 22.01
CA LYS A 59 -19.10 -19.89 20.59
C LYS A 59 -18.42 -18.79 19.78
N SER A 60 -18.86 -17.54 19.94
CA SER A 60 -18.23 -16.39 19.27
C SER A 60 -16.80 -16.17 19.75
N ALA A 61 -16.53 -16.38 21.04
CA ALA A 61 -15.20 -16.27 21.63
C ALA A 61 -14.24 -17.35 21.09
N GLU A 62 -14.69 -18.59 20.95
CA GLU A 62 -13.94 -19.69 20.32
C GLU A 62 -13.68 -19.44 18.83
N GLN A 63 -14.67 -18.90 18.11
CA GLN A 63 -14.50 -18.54 16.71
C GLN A 63 -13.45 -17.43 16.54
N ALA A 64 -13.45 -16.43 17.41
CA ALA A 64 -12.42 -15.40 17.44
C ALA A 64 -11.03 -15.98 17.75
N LEU A 65 -10.92 -16.92 18.71
CA LEU A 65 -9.66 -17.61 19.01
C LEU A 65 -9.12 -18.35 17.79
N THR A 66 -9.99 -19.08 17.09
CA THR A 66 -9.64 -19.83 15.88
C THR A 66 -9.12 -18.91 14.77
N ILE A 67 -9.82 -17.79 14.53
CA ILE A 67 -9.39 -16.79 13.53
C ILE A 67 -8.01 -16.21 13.89
N ILE A 68 -7.79 -15.85 15.16
CA ILE A 68 -6.48 -15.34 15.61
C ILE A 68 -5.41 -16.41 15.43
N GLY A 69 -5.60 -17.62 15.95
CA GLY A 69 -4.61 -18.69 15.88
C GLY A 69 -4.23 -19.06 14.44
N LEU A 70 -5.20 -19.06 13.52
CA LEU A 70 -4.97 -19.37 12.11
C LEU A 70 -4.29 -18.24 11.33
N THR A 71 -4.23 -17.02 11.85
CA THR A 71 -3.65 -15.86 11.13
C THR A 71 -2.35 -15.38 11.76
N VAL A 72 -1.85 -16.06 12.78
CA VAL A 72 -0.59 -15.73 13.47
C VAL A 72 0.54 -16.64 12.98
N ASN A 73 1.74 -16.10 12.77
CA ASN A 73 2.91 -16.93 12.46
C ASN A 73 3.39 -17.71 13.69
N PRO A 74 4.02 -18.89 13.50
CA PRO A 74 4.49 -19.71 14.61
C PRO A 74 5.45 -19.03 15.58
N ASP A 75 6.28 -18.10 15.10
CA ASP A 75 7.22 -17.31 15.90
C ASP A 75 6.53 -16.30 16.85
N GLN A 76 5.22 -16.12 16.71
CA GLN A 76 4.39 -15.24 17.53
C GLN A 76 3.46 -16.01 18.48
N TYR A 77 3.42 -17.36 18.40
CA TYR A 77 2.47 -18.18 19.18
C TYR A 77 2.67 -18.07 20.69
N HIS A 78 3.87 -17.79 21.18
CA HIS A 78 4.13 -17.62 22.61
C HIS A 78 3.31 -16.48 23.23
N TYR A 79 2.81 -15.53 22.44
CA TYR A 79 1.91 -14.47 22.95
C TYR A 79 0.47 -14.93 23.18
N ILE A 80 0.01 -15.98 22.52
CA ILE A 80 -1.39 -16.43 22.56
C ILE A 80 -1.58 -17.87 23.03
N ARG A 81 -0.48 -18.61 23.26
CA ARG A 81 -0.52 -20.06 23.55
C ARG A 81 -1.36 -20.40 24.77
N ASP A 82 -1.34 -19.56 25.79
CA ASP A 82 -2.04 -19.79 27.06
C ASP A 82 -3.42 -19.10 27.10
N ALA A 83 -3.82 -18.42 26.02
CA ALA A 83 -5.13 -17.77 25.93
C ALA A 83 -6.24 -18.82 25.77
N LYS A 84 -7.28 -18.71 26.59
CA LYS A 84 -8.39 -19.68 26.63
C LYS A 84 -9.51 -19.36 25.66
N ASN A 85 -9.57 -18.13 25.18
CA ASN A 85 -10.64 -17.64 24.32
C ASN A 85 -10.14 -16.46 23.46
N GLY A 86 -10.92 -16.08 22.45
CA GLY A 86 -10.59 -14.99 21.53
C GLY A 86 -10.32 -13.65 22.22
N PRO A 87 -11.14 -13.22 23.20
CA PRO A 87 -10.88 -12.00 23.97
C PRO A 87 -9.51 -11.97 24.66
N GLU A 88 -9.12 -13.07 25.31
CA GLU A 88 -7.81 -13.21 25.95
C GLU A 88 -6.66 -13.11 24.92
N ALA A 89 -6.76 -13.85 23.81
CA ALA A 89 -5.75 -13.83 22.75
C ALA A 89 -5.62 -12.44 22.11
N TRP A 90 -6.75 -11.78 21.84
CA TRP A 90 -6.80 -10.42 21.29
C TRP A 90 -6.17 -9.41 22.24
N SER A 91 -6.48 -9.51 23.54
CA SER A 91 -5.90 -8.65 24.58
C SER A 91 -4.39 -8.85 24.71
N ALA A 92 -3.91 -10.10 24.69
CA ALA A 92 -2.49 -10.40 24.77
C ALA A 92 -1.70 -9.78 23.61
N LEU A 93 -2.17 -9.94 22.37
CA LEU A 93 -1.54 -9.34 21.20
C LEU A 93 -1.57 -7.80 21.25
N ARG A 94 -2.69 -7.20 21.66
CA ARG A 94 -2.74 -5.74 21.91
C ARG A 94 -1.71 -5.30 22.95
N GLY A 95 -1.56 -6.05 24.04
CA GLY A 95 -0.61 -5.75 25.11
C GLY A 95 0.86 -5.79 24.66
N VAL A 96 1.18 -6.55 23.61
CA VAL A 96 2.52 -6.62 23.02
C VAL A 96 2.73 -5.47 22.04
N TYR A 97 1.83 -5.34 21.06
CA TYR A 97 2.05 -4.49 19.88
C TYR A 97 1.52 -3.06 20.02
N GLU A 98 0.50 -2.85 20.83
CA GLU A 98 -0.09 -1.54 21.09
C GLU A 98 0.39 -0.97 22.43
N LYS A 99 1.46 -1.56 22.99
CA LYS A 99 2.07 -1.07 24.23
C LYS A 99 2.58 0.34 24.02
N ASN A 100 1.93 1.30 24.68
CA ASN A 100 2.36 2.69 24.77
C ASN A 100 3.56 2.85 25.73
N SER A 101 4.62 2.08 25.51
CA SER A 101 5.87 2.24 26.26
C SER A 101 6.59 3.51 25.81
N ARG A 102 7.34 4.14 26.72
CA ARG A 102 8.15 5.32 26.39
C ARG A 102 9.18 5.02 25.30
N ALA A 103 9.81 3.86 25.34
CA ALA A 103 10.79 3.43 24.33
C ALA A 103 10.14 3.27 22.94
N ASN A 104 9.01 2.57 22.84
CA ASN A 104 8.29 2.38 21.57
C ASN A 104 7.84 3.72 20.98
N ARG A 105 7.26 4.60 21.82
CA ARG A 105 6.85 5.94 21.39
C ARG A 105 8.04 6.78 20.89
N ILE A 106 9.20 6.71 21.56
CA ILE A 106 10.41 7.42 21.10
C ILE A 106 10.90 6.84 19.77
N ALA A 107 10.94 5.52 19.63
CA ALA A 107 11.36 4.86 18.39
C ALA A 107 10.48 5.26 17.20
N LEU A 108 9.16 5.14 17.34
CA LEU A 108 8.19 5.52 16.32
C LEU A 108 8.26 7.00 15.96
N LYS A 109 8.38 7.90 16.96
CA LYS A 109 8.52 9.34 16.70
C LYS A 109 9.80 9.65 15.96
N ARG A 110 10.91 9.01 16.33
CA ARG A 110 12.19 9.18 15.65
C ARG A 110 12.05 8.78 14.18
N GLU A 111 11.54 7.57 13.93
CA GLU A 111 11.30 7.06 12.57
C GLU A 111 10.39 8.01 11.77
N PHE A 112 9.26 8.42 12.34
CA PHE A 112 8.31 9.35 11.72
C PHE A 112 8.97 10.68 11.32
N PHE A 113 9.70 11.34 12.21
CA PHE A 113 10.32 12.63 11.91
C PHE A 113 11.56 12.53 11.02
N THR A 114 12.23 11.38 10.94
CA THR A 114 13.45 11.20 10.13
C THR A 114 13.24 10.40 8.85
N THR A 115 12.03 9.97 8.54
CA THR A 115 11.73 9.28 7.28
C THR A 115 11.95 10.25 6.12
N ALA A 116 12.93 9.94 5.28
CA ALA A 116 13.31 10.75 4.12
C ALA A 116 12.78 10.12 2.83
N HIS A 117 12.35 10.98 1.90
CA HIS A 117 11.98 10.57 0.56
C HIS A 117 13.23 10.17 -0.25
N ASP A 118 13.25 8.95 -0.78
CA ASP A 118 14.23 8.51 -1.78
C ASP A 118 13.72 8.84 -3.19
N PRO A 119 14.37 9.73 -3.95
CA PRO A 119 13.93 10.12 -5.29
C PRO A 119 14.05 9.00 -6.34
N ARG A 120 14.65 7.86 -5.99
CA ARG A 120 14.75 6.68 -6.87
C ARG A 120 13.60 5.71 -6.69
N ALA A 121 12.84 5.82 -5.61
CA ALA A 121 11.67 5.00 -5.33
C ALA A 121 10.39 5.75 -5.71
N PRO A 122 9.27 5.06 -5.99
CA PRO A 122 7.99 5.70 -6.21
C PRO A 122 7.57 6.54 -5.01
N ILE A 123 7.12 7.78 -5.23
CA ILE A 123 6.70 8.71 -4.16
C ILE A 123 5.61 8.11 -3.26
N ARG A 124 4.79 7.21 -3.82
CA ARG A 124 3.73 6.48 -3.08
C ARG A 124 4.30 5.63 -1.94
N GLU A 125 5.49 5.06 -2.11
CA GLU A 125 6.14 4.27 -1.07
C GLU A 125 6.45 5.16 0.14
N TYR A 126 7.03 6.34 -0.12
CA TYR A 126 7.30 7.34 0.91
C TYR A 126 6.02 7.84 1.60
N THR A 127 4.99 8.24 0.84
CA THR A 127 3.75 8.77 1.44
C THR A 127 3.00 7.73 2.27
N ASN A 128 2.98 6.47 1.80
CA ASN A 128 2.35 5.38 2.53
C ASN A 128 3.10 5.10 3.84
N HIS A 129 4.44 5.02 3.78
CA HIS A 129 5.24 4.74 4.97
C HIS A 129 5.08 5.81 6.06
N VAL A 130 5.10 7.11 5.71
CA VAL A 130 4.85 8.20 6.66
C VAL A 130 3.45 8.11 7.24
N THR A 131 2.44 7.79 6.43
CA THR A 131 1.04 7.63 6.87
C THR A 131 0.89 6.43 7.82
N ASP A 132 1.58 5.33 7.55
CA ASP A 132 1.56 4.14 8.40
C ASP A 132 2.22 4.40 9.76
N LEU A 133 3.33 5.14 9.78
CA LEU A 133 3.96 5.59 11.03
C LEU A 133 3.04 6.49 11.85
N ALA A 134 2.35 7.43 11.19
CA ALA A 134 1.34 8.26 11.82
C ALA A 134 0.20 7.43 12.44
N ASN A 135 -0.30 6.43 11.71
CA ASN A 135 -1.33 5.51 12.19
C ASN A 135 -0.86 4.67 13.38
N ARG A 136 0.38 4.17 13.36
CA ARG A 136 1.00 3.44 14.48
C ARG A 136 1.12 4.33 15.72
N LEU A 137 1.51 5.60 15.57
CA LEU A 137 1.55 6.58 16.66
C LEU A 137 0.16 6.84 17.25
N LYS A 138 -0.85 7.08 16.39
CA LYS A 138 -2.25 7.26 16.80
C LYS A 138 -2.78 6.02 17.55
N ALA A 139 -2.45 4.82 17.07
CA ALA A 139 -2.87 3.54 17.67
C ALA A 139 -2.35 3.34 19.11
N ILE A 140 -1.15 3.84 19.43
CA ILE A 140 -0.60 3.82 20.80
C ILE A 140 -1.02 5.03 21.63
N GLY A 141 -1.98 5.85 21.16
CA GLY A 141 -2.55 6.98 21.89
C GLY A 141 -1.75 8.28 21.79
N VAL A 142 -0.86 8.42 20.80
CA VAL A 142 -0.23 9.72 20.51
C VAL A 142 -1.19 10.57 19.68
N SER A 143 -1.55 11.74 20.19
CA SER A 143 -2.28 12.75 19.42
C SER A 143 -1.38 13.31 18.32
N LEU A 144 -1.79 13.11 17.07
CA LEU A 144 -1.14 13.63 15.88
C LEU A 144 -2.21 14.21 14.96
N ARG A 145 -2.07 15.48 14.57
CA ARG A 145 -2.96 16.16 13.64
C ARG A 145 -2.53 15.84 12.21
N ASP A 146 -3.43 16.00 11.26
CA ASP A 146 -3.09 15.79 9.86
C ASP A 146 -2.06 16.82 9.37
N ASP A 147 -2.07 18.05 9.91
CA ASP A 147 -1.02 19.05 9.68
C ASP A 147 0.37 18.52 10.06
N ASP A 148 0.50 17.80 11.18
CA ASP A 148 1.80 17.27 11.62
C ASP A 148 2.32 16.19 10.64
N VAL A 149 1.43 15.48 9.95
CA VAL A 149 1.78 14.50 8.89
C VAL A 149 2.16 15.21 7.61
N ILE A 150 1.40 16.24 7.22
CA ILE A 150 1.67 17.07 6.05
C ILE A 150 3.04 17.75 6.18
N ASP A 151 3.35 18.31 7.35
CA ASP A 151 4.63 18.95 7.61
C ASP A 151 5.80 17.99 7.40
N VAL A 152 5.69 16.75 7.90
CA VAL A 152 6.72 15.71 7.69
C VAL A 152 6.84 15.34 6.21
N LEU A 153 5.70 15.16 5.51
CA LEU A 153 5.69 14.82 4.09
C LEU A 153 6.39 15.88 3.24
N ILE A 154 6.21 17.16 3.56
CA ILE A 154 6.81 18.27 2.81
C ILE A 154 8.27 18.48 3.22
N TYR A 155 8.56 18.48 4.53
CA TYR A 155 9.87 18.80 5.07
C TYR A 155 10.95 17.80 4.69
N ASN A 156 10.59 16.51 4.61
CA ASN A 156 11.53 15.43 4.33
C ASN A 156 11.56 15.00 2.84
N LEU A 157 11.01 15.81 1.94
CA LEU A 157 11.18 15.61 0.50
C LEU A 157 12.65 15.72 0.12
N HIS A 158 13.09 14.86 -0.81
CA HIS A 158 14.41 14.98 -1.41
C HIS A 158 14.61 16.39 -2.03
N PRO A 159 15.80 17.00 -1.97
CA PRO A 159 16.05 18.34 -2.51
C PRO A 159 15.68 18.54 -3.98
N SER A 160 15.67 17.49 -4.82
CA SER A 160 15.20 17.58 -6.22
C SER A 160 13.71 17.89 -6.36
N TRP A 161 12.95 17.82 -5.26
CA TRP A 161 11.52 18.14 -5.15
C TRP A 161 11.27 19.51 -4.49
N ALA A 162 12.32 20.33 -4.30
CA ALA A 162 12.22 21.62 -3.59
C ALA A 162 11.17 22.59 -4.17
N SER A 163 10.89 22.51 -5.48
CA SER A 163 9.86 23.34 -6.14
C SER A 163 8.47 23.08 -5.57
N ILE A 164 8.02 21.82 -5.62
CA ILE A 164 6.69 21.45 -5.09
C ILE A 164 6.64 21.61 -3.57
N ALA A 165 7.74 21.33 -2.86
CA ALA A 165 7.83 21.57 -1.42
C ALA A 165 7.56 23.05 -1.08
N SER A 166 8.22 23.96 -1.80
CA SER A 166 8.03 25.41 -1.62
C SER A 166 6.61 25.87 -1.94
N THR A 167 6.01 25.33 -3.02
CA THR A 167 4.61 25.63 -3.38
C THR A 167 3.63 25.17 -2.30
N LEU A 168 3.80 23.96 -1.79
CA LEU A 168 2.94 23.41 -0.73
C LEU A 168 3.12 24.17 0.59
N SER A 169 4.36 24.51 0.98
CA SER A 169 4.63 25.30 2.19
C SER A 169 4.06 26.72 2.14
N ALA A 170 3.98 27.32 0.95
CA ALA A 170 3.43 28.66 0.77
C ALA A 170 1.90 28.68 0.54
N ALA A 171 1.26 27.51 0.44
CA ALA A 171 -0.16 27.41 0.14
C ALA A 171 -1.00 28.06 1.26
N PRO A 172 -1.97 28.92 0.93
CA PRO A 172 -2.79 29.58 1.93
C PRO A 172 -3.82 28.60 2.52
N GLY A 173 -4.04 28.70 3.83
CA GLY A 173 -5.07 27.93 4.54
C GLY A 173 -4.62 26.54 4.99
N THR A 174 -5.58 25.71 5.41
CA THR A 174 -5.31 24.35 5.87
C THR A 174 -5.28 23.39 4.68
N LEU A 175 -4.12 22.76 4.46
CA LEU A 175 -3.99 21.69 3.48
C LEU A 175 -4.65 20.41 4.00
N LYS A 176 -5.25 19.63 3.10
CA LYS A 176 -5.73 18.28 3.44
C LYS A 176 -4.67 17.27 3.05
N LEU A 177 -4.49 16.26 3.90
CA LEU A 177 -3.49 15.22 3.71
C LEU A 177 -3.61 14.53 2.34
N LEU A 178 -4.84 14.21 1.92
CA LEU A 178 -5.08 13.55 0.63
C LEU A 178 -4.74 14.45 -0.57
N ASP A 179 -5.00 15.74 -0.47
CA ASP A 179 -4.71 16.70 -1.54
C ASP A 179 -3.18 16.86 -1.71
N VAL A 180 -2.44 16.85 -0.60
CA VAL A 180 -0.96 16.87 -0.60
C VAL A 180 -0.40 15.59 -1.20
N ILE A 181 -0.89 14.42 -0.78
CA ILE A 181 -0.46 13.14 -1.37
C ILE A 181 -0.76 13.11 -2.88
N GLY A 182 -1.93 13.59 -3.29
CA GLY A 182 -2.30 13.72 -4.70
C GLY A 182 -1.32 14.61 -5.48
N ALA A 183 -1.03 15.80 -4.96
CA ALA A 183 -0.10 16.74 -5.59
C ALA A 183 1.32 16.15 -5.75
N LEU A 184 1.80 15.38 -4.77
CA LEU A 184 3.10 14.70 -4.83
C LEU A 184 3.12 13.61 -5.92
N VAL A 185 2.04 12.84 -6.05
CA VAL A 185 1.90 11.84 -7.12
C VAL A 185 1.82 12.49 -8.50
N ASP A 186 1.05 13.58 -8.65
CA ASP A 186 0.94 14.30 -9.93
C ASP A 186 2.27 14.93 -10.34
N GLU A 187 3.06 15.37 -9.37
CA GLU A 187 4.41 15.86 -9.58
C GLU A 187 5.37 14.75 -10.03
N GLU A 188 5.25 13.53 -9.50
CA GLU A 188 6.03 12.37 -9.98
C GLU A 188 5.72 12.10 -11.46
N ALA A 189 4.44 12.06 -11.83
CA ALA A 189 4.00 11.81 -13.19
C ALA A 189 4.53 12.87 -14.18
N ARG A 190 4.65 14.13 -13.75
CA ARG A 190 5.26 15.21 -14.55
C ARG A 190 6.78 15.13 -14.67
N ARG A 191 7.44 14.45 -13.73
CA ARG A 191 8.90 14.28 -13.71
C ARG A 191 9.40 13.09 -14.52
N VAL A 192 8.56 12.08 -14.77
CA VAL A 192 8.91 11.00 -15.69
C VAL A 192 9.21 11.65 -17.04
N PRO A 193 10.45 11.56 -17.55
CA PRO A 193 10.74 12.04 -18.89
C PRO A 193 9.83 11.28 -19.83
N ASP A 194 9.17 11.99 -20.74
CA ASP A 194 8.66 11.37 -21.95
C ASP A 194 9.80 10.54 -22.53
N SER A 195 9.74 9.22 -22.39
CA SER A 195 10.66 8.32 -23.06
C SER A 195 10.29 8.39 -24.53
N SER A 196 10.71 9.48 -25.17
CA SER A 196 10.72 9.62 -26.62
C SER A 196 11.57 8.47 -27.16
N PRO A 197 11.02 7.54 -27.94
CA PRO A 197 11.84 6.58 -28.65
C PRO A 197 12.67 7.38 -29.65
N ASP A 198 13.98 7.32 -29.47
CA ASP A 198 15.06 7.57 -30.42
C ASP A 198 14.88 8.72 -31.42
N SER A 199 15.85 9.64 -31.35
CA SER A 199 16.31 10.43 -32.48
C SER A 199 16.37 9.58 -33.75
N VAL A 200 15.39 9.73 -34.63
CA VAL A 200 15.49 9.28 -36.01
C VAL A 200 16.46 10.22 -36.70
N ASP A 201 17.66 9.72 -37.00
CA ASP A 201 18.64 10.38 -37.86
C ASP A 201 17.93 10.86 -39.16
N PRO A 202 18.07 12.13 -39.58
CA PRO A 202 17.41 12.62 -40.78
C PRO A 202 17.96 12.05 -42.11
N ASP A 203 18.93 11.14 -42.09
CA ASP A 203 19.76 10.83 -43.25
C ASP A 203 19.38 9.56 -44.03
N ASP A 204 18.28 8.88 -43.69
CA ASP A 204 17.83 7.68 -44.42
C ASP A 204 16.70 7.93 -45.45
N THR A 205 16.43 9.19 -45.79
CA THR A 205 15.52 9.55 -46.90
C THR A 205 16.26 9.77 -48.22
N ALA A 206 17.02 8.78 -48.70
CA ALA A 206 17.61 8.87 -50.04
C ALA A 206 17.96 7.53 -50.71
N LEU A 207 17.01 6.63 -50.99
CA LEU A 207 17.25 5.53 -51.94
C LEU A 207 16.10 5.29 -52.95
N VAL A 208 16.19 6.06 -54.03
CA VAL A 208 16.00 5.68 -55.46
C VAL A 208 14.67 5.04 -55.88
N SER A 209 13.88 5.83 -56.62
CA SER A 209 13.06 5.33 -57.73
C SER A 209 13.35 6.15 -58.99
N ARG A 210 14.46 5.81 -59.67
CA ARG A 210 14.74 6.25 -61.04
C ARG A 210 13.98 5.35 -62.00
N GLN A 211 12.86 5.83 -62.53
CA GLN A 211 12.15 5.19 -63.64
C GLN A 211 12.79 5.65 -64.97
N PRO A 212 13.11 4.75 -65.92
CA PRO A 212 13.87 5.09 -67.11
C PRO A 212 13.02 5.83 -68.15
N ARG A 213 13.64 6.86 -68.77
CA ARG A 213 13.14 7.62 -69.91
C ARG A 213 12.79 6.71 -71.09
N ARG A 214 11.51 6.70 -71.49
CA ARG A 214 11.08 6.30 -72.83
C ARG A 214 11.31 7.48 -73.79
N SER A 215 12.16 7.29 -74.79
CA SER A 215 12.08 8.05 -76.03
C SER A 215 12.34 7.09 -77.18
N ARG A 216 11.27 6.83 -77.94
CA ARG A 216 11.26 6.09 -79.19
C ARG A 216 12.19 6.77 -80.19
N GLN A 217 13.06 6.00 -80.84
CA GLN A 217 13.58 6.36 -82.16
C GLN A 217 13.23 5.21 -83.11
N ASN A 218 12.46 5.55 -84.14
CA ASN A 218 11.89 4.64 -85.13
C ASN A 218 12.94 4.13 -86.12
N ASP A 219 12.83 2.82 -86.42
CA ASP A 219 12.88 2.17 -87.75
C ASP A 219 14.19 2.17 -88.59
N PRO A 220 14.35 1.27 -89.60
CA PRO A 220 13.72 -0.05 -89.80
C PRO A 220 14.66 -1.15 -90.42
N LYS A 221 14.09 -2.37 -90.51
CA LYS A 221 14.03 -3.26 -91.70
C LYS A 221 15.03 -4.44 -91.93
N PHE A 222 14.38 -5.60 -92.14
CA PHE A 222 14.74 -6.81 -92.92
C PHE A 222 15.81 -7.75 -92.33
N ARG A 223 15.72 -9.09 -92.38
CA ARG A 223 14.98 -9.98 -93.30
C ARG A 223 14.90 -11.39 -92.68
N ASN A 224 13.81 -12.10 -92.98
CA ASN A 224 13.64 -13.53 -92.75
C ASN A 224 14.72 -14.37 -93.47
N ALA A 225 15.18 -15.45 -92.81
CA ALA A 225 15.73 -16.64 -93.46
C ALA A 225 14.57 -17.59 -93.85
N PRO A 226 14.74 -18.49 -94.83
CA PRO A 226 15.15 -19.84 -94.41
C PRO A 226 16.03 -20.58 -95.43
N GLY A 227 16.64 -21.68 -94.97
CA GLY A 227 17.37 -22.66 -95.78
C GLY A 227 18.55 -23.23 -95.03
#